data_AF-A0A4P8RD89-F1
#
_entry.id   AF-A0A4P8RD89-F1
#
_cell.length_a   1.000
_cell.length_b   1.000
_cell.length_c   1.000
_cell.angle_alpha   90.00
_cell.angle_beta   90.00
_cell.angle_gamma   90.00
#
_symmetry.space_group_name_H-M   'P 1'
#
loop_
_entity.id
_entity.type
_entity.pdbx_description
1 polymer ?
#
loop_
_entity_poly.entity_id
_entity_poly.type
_entity_poly.pdbx_seq_one_letter_code
_entity_poly.pdbx_strand_id
1 'polypeptide(L)' 'MKTVLVFKTSVSTCCCALQVKPLLDELMGSGETWNFDLEDCDRILRVEAVSLQASIIIRSLNEAGFACEELED' A
#
# COMPACT_ATOMS: atom_id res chain seq x y z
N MET A 1 -10.50 0.33 -16.56
CA MET A 1 -9.17 0.97 -16.55
C MET A 1 -8.58 0.75 -15.17
N LYS A 2 -7.30 0.38 -15.06
CA LYS A 2 -6.62 0.24 -13.77
C LYS A 2 -6.02 1.60 -13.41
N THR A 3 -6.23 2.04 -12.18
CA THR A 3 -5.60 3.22 -11.60
C THR A 3 -4.41 2.75 -10.78
N VAL A 4 -3.27 3.37 -11.01
CA VAL A 4 -2.06 3.11 -10.22
C VAL A 4 -1.99 4.17 -9.14
N LEU A 5 -2.13 3.73 -7.90
CA LEU A 5 -2.06 4.55 -6.70
C LEU A 5 -0.67 4.35 -6.09
N VAL A 6 -0.01 5.45 -5.74
CA VAL A 6 1.31 5.41 -5.11
C VAL A 6 1.16 5.93 -3.70
N PHE A 7 1.71 5.22 -2.73
CA PHE A 7 1.64 5.56 -1.33
C PHE A 7 3.02 5.61 -0.73
N LYS A 8 3.26 6.63 0.09
CA LYS A 8 4.40 6.68 0.98
C LYS A 8 3.99 6.09 2.31
N THR A 9 4.69 5.06 2.74
CA THR A 9 4.44 4.42 4.02
C THR A 9 5.62 4.62 4.96
N SER A 10 5.39 4.56 6.27
CA SER A 10 6.49 4.55 7.25
C SER A 10 7.10 3.15 7.44
N VAL A 11 6.78 2.20 6.57
CA VAL A 11 7.25 0.82 6.63
C VAL A 11 8.70 0.75 6.14
N SER A 12 9.65 0.94 7.04
CA SER A 12 11.10 0.89 6.73
C SER A 12 11.72 -0.50 6.81
N THR A 13 11.05 -1.41 7.51
CA THR A 13 11.66 -2.67 7.96
C THR A 13 10.91 -3.85 7.37
N CYS A 14 11.63 -4.91 6.96
CA CYS A 14 11.02 -6.14 6.46
C CYS A 14 9.96 -6.72 7.41
N CYS A 15 10.14 -6.62 8.73
CA CYS A 15 9.13 -7.06 9.71
C CYS A 15 7.81 -6.28 9.57
N CYS A 16 7.86 -4.97 9.38
CA CYS A 16 6.67 -4.14 9.19
C CYS A 16 6.02 -4.45 7.83
N ALA A 17 6.82 -4.62 6.78
CA ALA A 17 6.32 -4.98 5.46
C ALA A 17 5.61 -6.34 5.46
N LEU A 18 6.10 -7.30 6.25
CA LEU A 18 5.44 -8.60 6.46
C LEU A 18 4.09 -8.48 7.17
N GLN A 19 3.88 -7.48 8.02
CA GLN A 19 2.58 -7.24 8.67
C GLN A 19 1.59 -6.54 7.73
N VAL A 20 2.08 -5.64 6.89
CA VAL A 20 1.27 -4.91 5.92
C VAL A 20 0.89 -5.78 4.72
N LYS A 21 1.75 -6.74 4.37
CA LYS A 21 1.54 -7.72 3.28
C LYS A 21 0.15 -8.38 3.31
N PRO A 22 -0.23 -9.10 4.38
CA PRO A 22 -1.52 -9.78 4.44
C PRO A 22 -2.70 -8.81 4.50
N LEU A 23 -2.55 -7.63 5.14
CA LEU A 23 -3.60 -6.60 5.14
C LEU A 23 -3.93 -6.13 3.73
N LEU A 24 -2.90 -5.85 2.94
CA LEU A 24 -3.04 -5.45 1.54
C LEU A 24 -3.61 -6.58 0.69
N ASP A 25 -3.11 -7.81 0.87
CA ASP A 25 -3.61 -9.01 0.17
C ASP A 25 -5.09 -9.28 0.49
N GLU A 26 -5.53 -9.04 1.72
CA GLU A 26 -6.93 -9.22 2.13
C GLU A 26 -7.84 -8.09 1.61
N LEU A 27 -7.30 -6.87 1.44
CA LEU A 27 -7.99 -5.73 0.84
C LEU A 27 -8.10 -5.84 -0.68
N MET A 28 -7.15 -6.52 -1.33
CA MET A 28 -7.07 -6.66 -2.78
C MET A 28 -7.67 -7.98 -3.23
N GLY A 29 -8.72 -7.91 -4.03
CA GLY A 29 -9.40 -9.06 -4.58
C GLY A 29 -8.71 -9.59 -5.84
N SER A 30 -9.39 -10.55 -6.50
CA SER A 30 -8.97 -11.12 -7.77
C SER A 30 -8.98 -10.07 -8.89
N GLY A 31 -7.88 -9.32 -9.02
CA GLY A 31 -7.68 -8.34 -10.09
C GLY A 31 -6.89 -7.10 -9.69
N GLU A 32 -6.78 -6.81 -8.39
CA GLU A 32 -5.88 -5.79 -7.87
C GLU A 32 -4.48 -6.36 -7.61
N THR A 33 -3.46 -5.56 -7.89
CA THR A 33 -2.07 -5.94 -7.66
C THR A 33 -1.37 -4.84 -6.89
N TRP A 34 -0.41 -5.20 -6.06
CA TRP A 34 0.39 -4.22 -5.35
C TRP A 34 1.84 -4.64 -5.35
N ASN A 35 2.72 -3.65 -5.33
CA ASN A 35 4.15 -3.82 -5.29
C ASN A 35 4.72 -2.91 -4.20
N PHE A 36 5.60 -3.47 -3.38
CA PHE A 36 6.36 -2.69 -2.42
C PHE A 36 7.74 -2.43 -3.00
N ASP A 37 8.05 -1.16 -3.21
CA ASP A 37 9.39 -0.73 -3.59
C ASP A 37 10.23 -0.66 -2.32
N LEU A 38 10.89 -1.79 -2.04
CA LEU A 38 11.83 -1.98 -0.91
C LEU A 38 13.28 -1.87 -1.37
N GLU A 39 13.53 -1.76 -2.68
CA GLU A 39 14.88 -1.62 -3.24
C GLU A 39 15.46 -0.24 -2.93
N ASP A 40 14.63 0.79 -2.98
CA ASP A 40 14.94 2.12 -2.48
C ASP A 40 14.38 2.27 -1.05
N CYS A 41 15.15 2.88 -0.14
CA CYS A 41 14.71 3.16 1.24
C CYS A 41 13.52 4.14 1.33
N ASP A 42 12.84 4.40 0.22
CA ASP A 42 11.74 5.33 0.03
C ASP A 42 10.39 4.79 0.53
N ARG A 43 10.29 3.49 0.82
CA ARG A 43 9.11 2.87 1.49
C ARG A 43 7.82 3.13 0.71
N ILE A 44 7.93 2.99 -0.60
CA ILE A 44 6.84 3.28 -1.53
C ILE A 44 6.03 2.01 -1.74
N LEU A 45 4.72 2.13 -1.54
CA LEU A 45 3.75 1.10 -1.86
C LEU A 45 3.02 1.54 -3.13
N ARG A 46 3.08 0.72 -4.17
CA ARG A 46 2.37 0.96 -5.43
C ARG A 46 1.21 -0.03 -5.52
N VAL A 47 0.00 0.47 -5.71
CA VAL A 47 -1.21 -0.36 -5.81
C VAL A 47 -1.91 -0.10 -7.12
N GLU A 48 -2.12 -1.15 -7.90
CA GLU A 48 -2.94 -1.15 -9.10
C GLU A 48 -4.36 -1.59 -8.73
N ALA A 49 -5.24 -0.60 -8.61
CA ALA A 49 -6.63 -0.80 -8.26
C ALA A 49 -7.55 -0.48 -9.44
N VAL A 50 -8.62 -1.26 -9.62
CA VAL A 50 -9.67 -0.91 -10.59
C VAL A 50 -10.76 -0.06 -9.93
N SER A 51 -11.18 -0.45 -8.73
CA SER A 51 -12.25 0.18 -7.96
C SER A 51 -11.88 0.50 -6.51
N LEU A 52 -10.71 0.05 -6.05
CA LEU A 52 -10.22 0.32 -4.71
C LEU A 52 -9.84 1.80 -4.58
N GLN A 53 -10.29 2.45 -3.51
CA GLN A 53 -9.92 3.83 -3.21
C GLN A 53 -8.66 3.88 -2.34
N ALA A 54 -7.80 4.85 -2.62
CA ALA A 54 -6.62 5.16 -1.82
C ALA A 54 -6.93 5.40 -0.34
N SER A 55 -8.06 6.05 -0.06
CA SER A 55 -8.55 6.32 1.29
C SER A 55 -8.71 5.04 2.12
N ILE A 56 -9.11 3.93 1.50
CA ILE A 56 -9.28 2.62 2.17
C ILE A 56 -7.91 2.11 2.61
N ILE A 57 -6.93 2.12 1.69
CA ILE A 57 -5.55 1.66 1.95
C ILE A 57 -4.91 2.50 3.06
N ILE A 58 -5.02 3.82 2.97
CA ILE A 58 -4.50 4.76 3.97
C ILE A 58 -5.09 4.45 5.35
N ARG A 59 -6.41 4.26 5.41
CA ARG A 59 -7.11 3.98 6.66
C ARG A 59 -6.68 2.64 7.25
N SER A 60 -6.63 1.57 6.46
CA SER A 60 -6.19 0.25 6.92
C SER A 60 -4.77 0.26 7.45
N LEU A 61 -3.86 0.99 6.81
CA LEU A 61 -2.49 1.17 7.30
C LEU A 61 -2.44 1.96 8.61
N ASN A 62 -3.22 3.04 8.72
CA ASN A 62 -3.33 3.81 9.95
C ASN A 62 -3.91 2.99 11.09
N GLU A 63 -4.93 2.16 10.83
CA GLU A 63 -5.52 1.24 11.82
C GLU A 63 -4.51 0.18 12.28
N ALA A 64 -3.59 -0.24 11.40
CA ALA A 64 -2.46 -1.11 11.74
C ALA A 64 -1.32 -0.38 12.49
N GLY A 65 -1.40 0.95 12.67
CA GLY A 65 -0.39 1.75 13.34
C GLY A 65 0.74 2.27 12.43
N PHE A 66 0.56 2.21 11.11
CA PHE A 66 1.52 2.71 10.13
C PHE A 66 1.04 4.00 9.48
N ALA A 67 1.93 4.99 9.37
CA ALA A 67 1.63 6.17 8.57
C ALA A 67 1.61 5.80 7.08
N CYS A 68 0.56 6.22 6.39
CA CYS A 68 0.37 6.05 4.96
C CYS A 68 -0.21 7.34 4.39
N GLU A 69 0.43 7.87 3.36
CA GLU A 69 -0.03 9.02 2.58
C GLU A 69 0.00 8.65 1.10
N GLU A 70 -1.07 8.97 0.39
CA GLU A 70 -1.08 8.89 -1.07
C GLU A 70 -0.18 9.99 -1.65
N LEU A 71 0.66 9.62 -2.61
CA LEU A 71 1.45 10.54 -3.41
C LEU A 71 0.69 10.77 -4.72
N GLU A 72 0.06 11.92 -4.83
CA GLU A 72 -0.47 12.45 -6.09
C GLU A 72 0.69 13.16 -6.80
N ASP A 73 1.05 12.72 -8.01
CA ASP A 73 1.98 13.43 -8.92
C ASP A 73 1.18 14.24 -9.95
#